data_AF-A0A842S7K9-F1
#
_entry.id   AF-A0A842S7K9-F1
#
_cell.length_a   1.000
_cell.length_b   1.000
_cell.length_c   1.000
_cell.angle_alpha   90.00
_cell.angle_beta   90.00
_cell.angle_gamma   90.00
#
_symmetry.space_group_name_H-M   'P 1'
#
loop_
_entity.id
_entity.type
_entity.pdbx_description
1 polymer ?
#
loop_
_entity_poly.entity_id
_entity_poly.type
_entity_poly.pdbx_seq_one_letter_code
_entity_poly.pdbx_strand_id
1 'polypeptide(L)'
;MKKDVSRIIVSEIFGVMIFLIILLISTILFKKLNLQIAKAIIHFVNNNALLIITISLFFSSAKVIKLMKFPANLFYPVLNAFAFLYFIKFFFKLLEFVDVLTGANLFWIFEILEVFAYPFCFILIVILGYIKYIKTHVKPLKKKKDSKEVSWEEIGSEFKKTLLELIKSAGKPDGSRKNS
;
A
#
# COMPACT_ATOMS: atom_id res chain seq x y z
N MET A 1 13.14 -22.02 5.22
CA MET A 1 12.05 -21.07 5.55
C MET A 1 12.23 -20.33 6.87
N LYS A 2 12.42 -20.94 8.05
CA LYS A 2 12.65 -20.15 9.30
C LYS A 2 13.99 -19.40 9.34
N LYS A 3 15.08 -20.00 8.83
CA LYS A 3 16.43 -19.40 8.82
C LYS A 3 16.53 -18.13 7.94
N ASP A 4 15.72 -18.02 6.90
CA ASP A 4 15.76 -16.87 5.97
C ASP A 4 15.04 -15.65 6.56
N VAL A 5 13.90 -15.87 7.22
CA VAL A 5 13.11 -14.79 7.84
C VAL A 5 13.87 -14.13 8.99
N SER A 6 14.51 -14.92 9.86
CA SER A 6 15.31 -14.36 10.96
C SER A 6 16.50 -13.55 10.45
N ARG A 7 17.16 -14.00 9.37
CA ARG A 7 18.27 -13.25 8.73
C ARG A 7 17.78 -11.92 8.17
N ILE A 8 16.61 -11.89 7.53
CA ILE A 8 16.05 -10.65 6.98
C ILE A 8 15.70 -9.68 8.13
N ILE A 9 15.05 -10.16 9.19
CA ILE A 9 14.72 -9.33 10.35
C ILE A 9 16.00 -8.73 10.97
N VAL A 10 17.04 -9.53 11.15
CA VAL A 10 18.33 -9.06 11.68
C VAL A 10 18.96 -8.02 10.76
N SER A 11 18.93 -8.23 9.44
CA SER A 11 19.48 -7.25 8.49
C SER A 11 18.75 -5.90 8.52
N GLU A 12 17.42 -5.92 8.71
CA GLU A 12 16.61 -4.70 8.79
C GLU A 12 16.89 -3.93 10.09
N ILE A 13 16.94 -4.63 11.23
CA ILE A 13 17.33 -4.02 12.52
C ILE A 13 18.74 -3.44 12.44
N PHE A 14 19.68 -4.17 11.84
CA PHE A 14 21.05 -3.70 11.67
C PHE A 14 21.11 -2.46 10.77
N GLY A 15 20.26 -2.38 9.74
CA GLY A 15 20.10 -1.19 8.91
C GLY A 15 19.66 0.03 9.71
N VAL A 16 18.67 -0.12 10.61
CA VAL A 16 18.26 0.96 11.53
C VAL A 16 19.42 1.36 12.45
N MET A 17 20.15 0.39 13.01
CA MET A 17 21.29 0.67 13.87
C MET A 17 22.40 1.43 13.15
N ILE A 18 22.78 1.00 11.95
CA ILE A 18 23.78 1.70 11.12
C ILE A 18 23.30 3.13 10.84
N PHE A 19 22.04 3.28 10.48
CA PHE A 19 21.45 4.59 10.21
C PHE A 19 21.57 5.53 11.43
N LEU A 20 21.24 5.04 12.62
CA LEU A 20 21.39 5.80 13.87
C LEU A 20 22.84 6.19 14.16
N ILE A 21 23.79 5.27 13.91
CA ILE A 21 25.23 5.54 14.06
C ILE A 21 25.67 6.63 13.10
N ILE A 22 25.26 6.58 11.83
CA ILE A 22 25.58 7.61 10.83
C ILE A 22 25.03 8.97 11.26
N LEU A 23 23.81 9.02 11.79
CA LEU A 23 23.18 10.24 12.28
C LEU A 23 23.97 10.83 13.47
N LEU A 24 24.38 9.98 14.41
CA LEU A 24 25.22 10.37 15.55
C LEU A 24 26.58 10.91 15.09
N ILE A 25 27.26 10.19 14.20
CA ILE A 25 28.55 10.59 13.64
C ILE A 25 28.43 11.91 12.88
N SER A 26 27.39 12.09 12.08
CA SER A 26 27.10 13.34 11.36
C SER A 26 26.94 14.52 12.32
N THR A 27 26.29 14.30 13.46
CA THR A 27 26.16 15.33 14.50
C THR A 27 27.50 15.74 15.10
N ILE A 28 28.43 14.80 15.27
CA ILE A 28 29.74 15.05 15.90
C ILE A 28 30.73 15.67 14.90
N LEU A 29 30.86 15.08 13.71
CA LEU A 29 31.83 15.52 12.69
C LEU A 29 31.61 16.97 12.30
N PHE A 30 30.35 17.35 12.10
CA PHE A 30 30.05 18.64 11.54
C PHE A 30 29.99 19.78 12.57
N LYS A 31 30.04 19.49 13.88
CA LYS A 31 30.32 20.51 14.92
C LYS A 31 31.68 21.20 14.70
N LYS A 32 32.62 20.53 14.03
CA LYS A 32 33.97 21.04 13.76
C LYS A 32 34.08 21.82 12.45
N LEU A 33 33.03 21.83 11.62
CA LEU A 33 33.03 22.51 10.33
C LEU A 33 32.53 23.95 10.48
N ASN A 34 33.31 24.92 9.99
CA ASN A 34 32.97 26.35 10.05
C ASN A 34 32.11 26.84 8.87
N LEU A 35 31.63 25.92 8.02
CA LEU A 35 30.79 26.26 6.87
C LEU A 35 29.34 26.47 7.30
N GLN A 36 28.75 27.62 6.97
CA GLN A 36 27.36 27.96 7.35
C GLN A 36 26.34 26.96 6.79
N ILE A 37 26.49 26.56 5.53
CA ILE A 37 25.63 25.57 4.86
C ILE A 37 25.68 24.23 5.59
N ALA A 38 26.89 23.81 6.00
CA ALA A 38 27.07 22.57 6.73
C ALA A 38 26.32 22.59 8.07
N LYS A 39 26.39 23.71 8.81
CA LYS A 39 25.62 23.90 10.05
C LYS A 39 24.11 23.85 9.82
N ALA A 40 23.61 24.46 8.74
CA ALA A 40 22.20 24.44 8.37
C ALA A 40 21.71 23.01 8.09
N ILE A 41 22.48 22.21 7.35
CA ILE A 41 22.14 20.81 7.04
C ILE A 41 22.06 19.96 8.31
N ILE A 42 23.03 20.07 9.22
CA ILE A 42 23.00 19.34 10.50
C ILE A 42 21.77 19.75 11.30
N HIS A 43 21.52 21.06 11.38
CA HIS A 43 20.40 21.59 12.15
C HIS A 43 19.08 21.04 11.61
N PHE A 44 18.91 21.01 10.29
CA PHE A 44 17.78 20.38 9.63
C PHE A 44 17.65 18.89 9.97
N VAL A 45 18.74 18.12 9.85
CA VAL A 45 18.74 16.68 10.16
C VAL A 45 18.39 16.44 11.63
N ASN A 46 18.96 17.21 12.56
CA ASN A 46 18.73 17.06 13.99
C ASN A 46 17.32 17.47 14.42
N ASN A 47 16.78 18.57 13.88
CA ASN A 47 15.39 18.96 14.12
C ASN A 47 14.40 17.92 13.60
N ASN A 48 14.80 17.13 12.60
CA ASN A 48 13.97 16.09 12.03
C ASN A 48 14.40 14.67 12.44
N ALA A 49 15.32 14.53 13.40
CA ALA A 49 15.85 13.23 13.79
C ALA A 49 14.73 12.28 14.26
N LEU A 50 13.79 12.78 15.06
CA LEU A 50 12.63 11.99 15.51
C LEU A 50 11.78 11.49 14.33
N LEU A 51 11.53 12.35 13.33
CA LEU A 51 10.77 12.01 12.14
C LEU A 51 11.48 10.93 11.31
N ILE A 52 12.78 11.10 11.11
CA ILE A 52 13.64 10.14 10.40
C ILE A 52 13.66 8.78 11.12
N ILE A 53 13.82 8.77 12.45
CA ILE A 53 13.77 7.55 13.27
C ILE A 53 12.41 6.87 13.13
N THR A 54 11.33 7.66 13.19
CA THR A 54 9.96 7.17 13.02
C THR A 54 9.79 6.50 11.66
N ILE A 55 10.21 7.16 10.57
CA ILE A 55 10.18 6.60 9.20
C ILE A 55 10.90 5.25 9.16
N SER A 56 12.11 5.21 9.70
CA SER A 56 12.94 3.99 9.73
C SER A 56 12.24 2.84 10.47
N LEU A 57 11.68 3.12 11.65
CA LEU A 57 10.95 2.13 12.44
C LEU A 57 9.70 1.63 11.73
N PHE A 58 8.90 2.52 11.13
CA PHE A 58 7.69 2.13 10.39
C PHE A 58 8.03 1.28 9.16
N PHE A 59 9.03 1.66 8.36
CA PHE A 59 9.45 0.88 7.20
C PHE A 59 10.00 -0.50 7.59
N SER A 60 10.87 -0.56 8.59
CA SER A 60 11.42 -1.83 9.09
C SER A 60 10.30 -2.72 9.63
N SER A 61 9.40 -2.16 10.45
CA SER A 61 8.24 -2.90 10.99
C SER A 61 7.33 -3.41 9.88
N ALA A 62 7.03 -2.59 8.86
CA ALA A 62 6.25 -3.01 7.70
C ALA A 62 6.90 -4.20 6.98
N LYS A 63 8.21 -4.15 6.74
CA LYS A 63 8.93 -5.28 6.13
C LYS A 63 8.85 -6.54 6.97
N VAL A 64 8.98 -6.45 8.30
CA VAL A 64 8.82 -7.61 9.19
C VAL A 64 7.40 -8.18 9.09
N ILE A 65 6.36 -7.33 9.17
CA ILE A 65 4.95 -7.75 9.04
C ILE A 65 4.68 -8.42 7.70
N LYS A 66 5.27 -7.92 6.61
CA LYS A 66 5.15 -8.51 5.27
C LYS A 66 5.59 -9.98 5.22
N LEU A 67 6.60 -10.34 6.00
CA LEU A 67 7.15 -11.70 6.05
C LEU A 67 6.36 -12.63 6.98
N MET A 68 5.46 -12.09 7.80
CA MET A 68 4.63 -12.90 8.67
C MET A 68 3.61 -13.71 7.86
N LYS A 69 3.11 -14.78 8.48
CA LYS A 69 2.04 -15.58 7.89
C LYS A 69 0.71 -14.81 7.95
N PHE A 70 -0.20 -15.16 7.07
CA PHE A 70 -1.59 -14.72 7.16
C PHE A 70 -2.17 -15.06 8.55
N PRO A 71 -2.95 -14.16 9.19
CA PRO A 71 -3.49 -12.90 8.66
C PRO A 71 -2.63 -11.66 8.91
N ALA A 72 -1.53 -11.76 9.68
CA ALA A 72 -0.75 -10.60 10.09
C ALA A 72 -0.19 -9.80 8.90
N ASN A 73 0.15 -10.47 7.80
CA ASN A 73 0.64 -9.80 6.58
C ASN A 73 -0.41 -8.92 5.87
N LEU A 74 -1.71 -9.02 6.19
CA LEU A 74 -2.74 -8.09 5.70
C LEU A 74 -2.58 -6.67 6.26
N PHE A 75 -1.89 -6.52 7.40
CA PHE A 75 -1.60 -5.21 7.98
C PHE A 75 -0.43 -4.51 7.29
N TYR A 76 0.37 -5.23 6.50
CA TYR A 76 1.53 -4.65 5.81
C TYR A 76 1.17 -3.44 4.93
N PRO A 77 0.17 -3.49 4.03
CA PRO A 77 -0.18 -2.34 3.19
C PRO A 77 -0.50 -1.08 4.00
N VAL A 78 -1.21 -1.24 5.12
CA VAL A 78 -1.60 -0.13 5.99
C VAL A 78 -0.38 0.43 6.73
N LEU A 79 0.44 -0.43 7.35
CA LEU A 79 1.63 0.03 8.06
C LEU A 79 2.65 0.69 7.11
N ASN A 80 2.78 0.13 5.91
CA ASN A 80 3.63 0.72 4.86
C ASN A 80 3.08 2.08 4.41
N ALA A 81 1.77 2.26 4.30
CA ALA A 81 1.17 3.56 3.97
C ALA A 81 1.49 4.61 5.04
N PHE A 82 1.42 4.27 6.33
CA PHE A 82 1.87 5.17 7.40
C PHE A 82 3.36 5.52 7.28
N ALA A 83 4.23 4.54 6.98
CA ALA A 83 5.65 4.81 6.74
C ALA A 83 5.86 5.87 5.65
N PHE A 84 5.12 5.73 4.55
CA PHE A 84 5.14 6.67 3.44
C PHE A 84 4.54 8.03 3.77
N LEU A 85 3.53 8.13 4.63
CA LEU A 85 3.02 9.42 5.10
C LEU A 85 4.11 10.22 5.82
N TYR A 86 4.83 9.58 6.75
CA TYR A 86 5.96 10.21 7.42
C TYR A 86 7.09 10.56 6.45
N PHE A 87 7.35 9.69 5.47
CA PHE A 87 8.34 9.95 4.42
C PHE A 87 7.97 11.17 3.57
N ILE A 88 6.71 11.28 3.13
CA ILE A 88 6.20 12.44 2.39
C ILE A 88 6.32 13.71 3.23
N LYS A 89 5.98 13.64 4.52
CA LYS A 89 6.17 14.76 5.45
C LYS A 89 7.63 15.21 5.53
N PHE A 90 8.56 14.26 5.62
CA PHE A 90 9.98 14.57 5.61
C PHE A 90 10.43 15.16 4.28
N PHE A 91 9.87 14.68 3.17
CA PHE A 91 10.14 15.20 1.84
C PHE A 91 9.69 16.66 1.69
N PHE A 92 8.49 17.03 2.14
CA PHE A 92 8.05 18.44 2.16
C PHE A 92 8.97 19.32 3.00
N LYS A 93 9.36 18.86 4.20
CA LYS A 93 10.34 19.58 5.02
C LYS A 93 11.70 19.75 4.34
N LEU A 94 12.13 18.76 3.55
CA LEU A 94 13.36 18.86 2.78
C LEU A 94 13.23 19.92 1.68
N LEU A 95 12.09 19.99 1.00
CA LEU A 95 11.81 21.04 0.02
C LEU A 95 11.78 22.42 0.66
N GLU A 96 11.13 22.57 1.82
CA GLU A 96 11.12 23.81 2.61
C GLU A 96 12.55 24.25 2.96
N PHE A 97 13.37 23.31 3.42
CA PHE A 97 14.76 23.57 3.74
C PHE A 97 15.57 24.02 2.51
N VAL A 98 15.35 23.42 1.34
CA VAL A 98 15.99 23.85 0.09
C VAL A 98 15.49 25.24 -0.34
N ASP A 99 14.21 25.54 -0.17
CA ASP A 99 13.65 26.86 -0.49
C ASP A 99 14.28 27.95 0.38
N VAL A 100 14.44 27.70 1.68
CA VAL A 100 15.13 28.59 2.62
C VAL A 100 16.61 28.79 2.24
N LEU A 101 17.30 27.73 1.81
CA LEU A 101 18.70 27.84 1.39
C LEU A 101 18.89 28.58 0.06
N THR A 102 17.91 28.50 -0.84
CA THR A 102 18.00 29.08 -2.19
C THR A 102 17.35 30.47 -2.29
N GLY A 103 16.46 30.81 -1.34
CA GLY A 103 15.71 32.06 -1.35
C GLY A 103 14.65 32.13 -2.46
N ALA A 104 14.23 30.98 -3.01
CA ALA A 104 13.36 30.93 -4.19
C ALA A 104 11.89 31.28 -3.88
N ASN A 105 11.46 31.23 -2.61
CA ASN A 105 10.10 31.52 -2.15
C ASN A 105 9.00 30.73 -2.92
N LEU A 106 9.30 29.49 -3.28
CA LEU A 106 8.37 28.62 -4.02
C LEU A 106 7.44 27.83 -3.10
N PHE A 107 7.61 27.92 -1.77
CA PHE A 107 6.95 27.02 -0.83
C PHE A 107 5.42 27.11 -0.77
N TRP A 108 4.82 28.26 -1.09
CA TRP A 108 3.37 28.47 -1.07
C TRP A 108 2.59 27.49 -1.98
N ILE A 109 3.19 27.04 -3.09
CA ILE A 109 2.59 26.03 -3.99
C ILE A 109 2.62 24.64 -3.35
N PHE A 110 3.66 24.35 -2.56
CA PHE A 110 3.85 23.06 -1.92
C PHE A 110 2.94 22.86 -0.71
N GLU A 111 2.52 23.91 -0.01
CA GLU A 111 1.56 23.81 1.11
C GLU A 111 0.21 23.24 0.68
N ILE A 112 -0.33 23.71 -0.44
CA ILE A 112 -1.59 23.20 -0.99
C ILE A 112 -1.40 21.74 -1.42
N LEU A 113 -0.29 21.46 -2.11
CA LEU A 113 0.02 20.10 -2.56
C LEU A 113 0.17 19.13 -1.38
N GLU A 114 0.75 19.57 -0.26
CA GLU A 114 0.94 18.77 0.95
C GLU A 114 -0.39 18.23 1.50
N VAL A 115 -1.42 19.09 1.59
CA VAL A 115 -2.76 18.71 2.10
C VAL A 115 -3.37 17.58 1.25
N PHE A 116 -3.22 17.62 -0.07
CA PHE A 116 -3.75 16.60 -0.96
C PHE A 116 -2.85 15.37 -1.08
N ALA A 117 -1.53 15.55 -0.97
CA ALA A 117 -0.56 14.48 -1.10
C ALA A 117 -0.75 13.41 -0.01
N TYR A 118 -1.03 13.79 1.23
CA TYR A 118 -1.21 12.83 2.32
C TYR A 118 -2.34 11.81 2.08
N PRO A 119 -3.62 12.20 1.94
CA PRO A 119 -4.69 11.23 1.73
C PRO A 119 -4.54 10.47 0.41
N PHE A 120 -4.10 11.16 -0.65
CA PHE A 120 -3.90 10.52 -1.96
C PHE A 120 -2.84 9.42 -1.90
N CYS A 121 -1.67 9.71 -1.37
CA CYS A 121 -0.60 8.72 -1.25
C CYS A 121 -0.97 7.59 -0.30
N PHE A 122 -1.67 7.87 0.80
CA PHE A 122 -2.15 6.83 1.70
C PHE A 122 -3.05 5.83 0.98
N ILE A 123 -4.11 6.33 0.31
CA ILE A 123 -5.07 5.49 -0.43
C ILE A 123 -4.34 4.70 -1.51
N LEU A 124 -3.50 5.36 -2.30
CA LEU A 124 -2.77 4.75 -3.41
C LEU A 124 -1.88 3.60 -2.92
N ILE A 125 -1.13 3.79 -1.84
CA ILE A 125 -0.22 2.77 -1.30
C ILE A 125 -0.98 1.59 -0.72
N VAL A 126 -2.08 1.85 -0.01
CA VAL A 126 -2.95 0.79 0.52
C VAL A 126 -3.51 -0.06 -0.63
N ILE A 127 -4.08 0.58 -1.65
CA ILE A 127 -4.65 -0.10 -2.83
C ILE A 127 -3.58 -0.93 -3.54
N LEU A 128 -2.43 -0.33 -3.90
CA LEU A 128 -1.35 -1.05 -4.57
C LEU A 128 -0.81 -2.20 -3.72
N GLY A 129 -0.73 -2.02 -2.40
CA GLY A 129 -0.32 -3.04 -1.46
C GLY A 129 -1.26 -4.24 -1.46
N TYR A 130 -2.58 -4.01 -1.42
CA TYR A 130 -3.57 -5.09 -1.48
C TYR A 130 -3.65 -5.76 -2.86
N ILE A 131 -3.54 -5.01 -3.96
CA ILE A 131 -3.47 -5.59 -5.32
C ILE A 131 -2.29 -6.56 -5.42
N LYS A 132 -1.11 -6.13 -4.96
CA LYS A 132 0.09 -6.98 -4.95
C LYS A 132 -0.12 -8.20 -4.05
N TYR A 133 -0.76 -8.03 -2.91
CA TYR A 133 -1.07 -9.11 -1.99
C TYR A 133 -1.94 -10.19 -2.64
N ILE A 134 -3.06 -9.78 -3.26
CA ILE A 134 -4.02 -10.66 -3.94
C ILE A 134 -3.33 -11.42 -5.07
N LYS A 135 -2.59 -10.74 -5.95
CA LYS A 135 -1.84 -11.38 -7.05
C LYS A 135 -0.85 -12.45 -6.57
N THR A 136 -0.30 -12.29 -5.37
CA THR A 136 0.72 -13.20 -4.83
C THR A 136 0.10 -14.43 -4.16
N HIS A 137 -1.05 -14.28 -3.49
CA HIS A 137 -1.62 -15.33 -2.64
C HIS A 137 -2.86 -16.01 -3.25
N VAL A 138 -3.58 -15.31 -4.11
CA VAL A 138 -4.67 -15.91 -4.88
C VAL A 138 -4.03 -16.53 -6.11
N LYS A 139 -3.97 -17.87 -6.15
CA LYS A 139 -3.67 -18.57 -7.40
C LYS A 139 -4.59 -17.97 -8.46
N PRO A 140 -4.08 -17.51 -9.62
CA PRO A 140 -4.98 -17.12 -10.69
C PRO A 140 -5.90 -18.32 -10.87
N LEU A 141 -7.20 -18.10 -10.71
CA LEU A 141 -8.18 -19.11 -11.12
C LEU A 141 -7.72 -19.47 -12.52
N LYS A 142 -7.22 -20.70 -12.71
CA LYS A 142 -7.02 -21.22 -14.06
C LYS A 142 -8.36 -20.93 -14.69
N LYS A 143 -8.41 -20.03 -15.67
CA LYS A 143 -9.58 -19.90 -16.53
C LYS A 143 -9.78 -21.33 -16.99
N LYS A 144 -10.78 -22.01 -16.42
CA LYS A 144 -11.17 -23.32 -16.88
C LYS A 144 -11.52 -23.02 -18.32
N LYS A 145 -10.68 -23.47 -19.25
CA LYS A 145 -10.98 -23.47 -20.67
C LYS A 145 -12.00 -24.60 -20.91
N ASP A 146 -13.06 -24.53 -20.13
CA ASP A 146 -14.33 -25.24 -20.20
C ASP A 146 -15.41 -24.14 -20.20
N SER A 147 -15.17 -23.04 -20.92
CA SER A 147 -16.30 -22.56 -21.70
C SER A 147 -16.50 -23.64 -22.77
N LYS A 148 -17.40 -24.60 -22.52
CA LYS A 148 -18.31 -24.92 -23.61
C LYS A 148 -18.75 -23.56 -24.12
N GLU A 149 -18.41 -23.23 -25.36
CA GLU A 149 -18.96 -22.05 -26.00
C GLU A 149 -20.46 -22.20 -25.88
N VAL A 150 -21.04 -21.54 -24.88
CA VAL A 150 -22.47 -21.49 -24.71
C VAL A 150 -22.91 -20.65 -25.90
N SER A 151 -23.32 -21.33 -26.96
CA SER A 151 -23.79 -20.68 -28.16
C SER A 151 -25.04 -19.88 -27.82
N TRP A 152 -25.19 -18.70 -28.42
CA TRP A 152 -26.43 -17.93 -28.39
C TRP A 152 -27.63 -18.75 -28.86
N GLU A 153 -27.41 -19.76 -29.71
CA GLU A 153 -28.43 -20.72 -30.09
C GLU A 153 -28.86 -21.62 -28.91
N GLU A 154 -27.92 -22.03 -28.07
CA GLU A 154 -28.18 -22.88 -26.90
C GLU A 154 -28.97 -22.09 -25.83
N ILE A 155 -28.52 -20.86 -25.50
CA ILE A 155 -29.23 -19.94 -24.59
C ILE A 155 -30.62 -19.61 -25.11
N GLY A 156 -30.74 -19.30 -26.41
CA GLY A 156 -32.03 -19.00 -27.03
C GLY A 156 -32.98 -20.20 -27.02
N SER A 157 -32.46 -21.41 -27.19
CA SER A 157 -33.25 -22.64 -27.16
C SER A 157 -33.74 -22.99 -25.75
N GLU A 158 -32.90 -22.82 -24.73
CA GLU A 158 -33.28 -23.04 -23.34
C GLU A 158 -34.31 -22.01 -22.88
N PHE A 159 -34.10 -20.72 -23.19
CA PHE A 159 -35.05 -19.66 -22.84
C PHE A 159 -36.43 -19.87 -23.48
N LYS A 160 -36.47 -20.29 -24.76
CA LYS A 160 -37.72 -20.64 -25.45
C LYS A 160 -38.42 -21.83 -24.79
N LYS A 161 -37.70 -22.87 -24.38
CA LYS A 161 -38.27 -24.04 -23.68
C LYS A 161 -38.86 -23.62 -22.33
N THR A 162 -38.14 -22.85 -21.54
CA THR A 162 -38.62 -22.37 -20.23
C THR A 162 -39.84 -21.48 -20.37
N LEU A 163 -39.87 -20.59 -21.38
CA LEU A 163 -41.06 -19.79 -21.67
C LEU A 163 -42.25 -20.64 -22.12
N LEU A 164 -42.02 -21.65 -22.97
CA LEU A 164 -43.09 -22.56 -23.40
C LEU A 164 -43.63 -23.38 -22.24
N GLU A 165 -42.80 -23.80 -21.29
CA GLU A 165 -43.22 -24.49 -20.07
C GLU A 165 -43.99 -23.57 -19.12
N LEU A 166 -43.57 -22.32 -18.96
CA LEU A 166 -44.30 -21.30 -18.19
C LEU A 166 -45.65 -20.99 -18.82
N ILE A 167 -45.72 -20.84 -20.15
CA ILE A 167 -46.99 -20.60 -20.86
C ILE A 167 -47.88 -21.84 -20.82
N LYS A 168 -47.32 -23.05 -20.94
CA LYS A 168 -48.09 -24.30 -20.81
C LYS A 168 -48.58 -24.56 -19.38
N SER A 169 -47.82 -24.16 -18.37
CA SER A 169 -48.22 -24.28 -16.96
C SER A 169 -49.22 -23.19 -16.55
N ALA A 170 -49.09 -21.98 -17.08
CA ALA A 170 -50.07 -20.90 -16.89
C ALA A 170 -51.35 -21.11 -17.72
N GLY A 171 -51.25 -21.81 -18.86
CA GLY A 171 -52.36 -22.12 -19.77
C GLY A 171 -53.04 -23.46 -19.52
N LYS A 172 -52.58 -24.26 -18.54
CA LYS A 172 -53.35 -25.39 -18.02
C LYS A 172 -54.30 -24.87 -16.95
N PRO A 173 -55.62 -24.74 -17.21
CA PRO A 173 -56.56 -24.55 -16.13
C PRO A 173 -56.44 -25.76 -15.19
N ASP A 174 -56.29 -25.47 -13.90
CA ASP A 174 -56.29 -26.46 -12.82
C ASP A 174 -57.65 -27.18 -12.80
N GLY A 175 -57.74 -28.23 -13.61
CA GLY A 175 -58.91 -29.07 -13.80
C GLY A 175 -58.61 -30.50 -13.37
N SER A 176 -58.04 -30.71 -12.18
CA SER A 176 -58.11 -32.02 -11.52
C SER A 176 -57.87 -31.95 -10.02
N ARG A 177 -58.74 -31.24 -9.29
CA ARG A 177 -59.10 -31.67 -7.94
C ARG A 177 -60.40 -32.48 -8.01
N LYS A 178 -60.25 -33.80 -8.15
CA LYS A 178 -61.28 -34.78 -7.78
C LYS A 178 -61.53 -34.63 -6.28
N ASN A 179 -62.75 -34.24 -5.91
CA ASN A 179 -63.35 -34.62 -4.64
C ASN A 179 -64.09 -35.94 -4.84
N SER A 180 -63.91 -36.85 -3.87
CA SER A 180 -64.82 -37.96 -3.49
C SER A 180 -65.43 -38.79 -4.62
#